data_AF-A0A3B6KNM1-F1
#
_entry.id   AF-A0A3B6KNM1-F1
#
_cell.length_a   1.000
_cell.length_b   1.000
_cell.length_c   1.000
_cell.angle_alpha   90.00
_cell.angle_beta   90.00
_cell.angle_gamma   90.00
#
_symmetry.space_group_name_H-M   'P 1'
#
loop_
_entity.id
_entity.type
_entity.pdbx_description
1 polymer ?
#
loop_
_entity_poly.entity_id
_entity_poly.type
_entity_poly.pdbx_seq_one_letter_code
_entity_poly.pdbx_strand_id
1 'polypeptide(L)'
;MKLLVDRRSRRVLYAEARKDAVDFLVGLLRVPAGLAARVIAKHAAGAADGAGDVHADEAHAAPGSLGTLYAGAKALGDEFFVAAAPDRDAVLCPAIPSAALALLLEGEPAAAAAATPPPATPAPPKRYFRCAGPYGTSCRGNPTCVTDVAGLPCPVCRQPMTVEMRWSPGDAHGKLAQAAAQEAAAASAGAGGYVKEVVSYLVMDDLTVEPMSTISAIMLLKKFKVADCSALEELTVDLGHKEAVLLLKAALESKTALTDVFCGGVSIDRLE
;
A
#
# COMPACT_ATOMS: atom_id res chain seq x y z
N MET A 1 4.42 17.41 5.30
CA MET A 1 4.79 17.02 6.70
C MET A 1 5.57 18.16 7.34
N LYS A 2 5.57 18.26 8.67
CA LYS A 2 6.37 19.27 9.41
C LYS A 2 7.38 18.57 10.30
N LEU A 3 8.66 18.72 10.02
CA LEU A 3 9.75 18.14 10.78
C LEU A 3 10.18 19.09 11.88
N LEU A 4 10.41 18.57 13.09
CA LEU A 4 11.13 19.29 14.13
C LEU A 4 12.57 18.82 14.18
N VAL A 5 13.49 19.72 13.84
CA VAL A 5 14.92 19.43 13.67
C VAL A 5 15.72 20.10 14.78
N ASP A 6 16.66 19.37 15.38
CA ASP A 6 17.71 19.96 16.21
C ASP A 6 18.88 20.40 15.33
N ARG A 7 19.08 21.73 15.22
CA ARG A 7 20.14 22.30 14.39
C ARG A 7 21.55 21.97 14.86
N ARG A 8 21.73 21.67 16.16
CA ARG A 8 23.04 21.35 16.73
C ARG A 8 23.50 19.97 16.29
N SER A 9 22.61 19.00 16.36
CA SER A 9 22.90 17.63 15.96
C SER A 9 22.59 17.33 14.49
N ARG A 10 21.88 18.23 13.79
CA ARG A 10 21.32 18.04 12.44
C ARG A 10 20.47 16.78 12.34
N ARG A 11 19.60 16.59 13.33
CA ARG A 11 18.74 15.40 13.43
C ARG A 11 17.28 15.78 13.52
N VAL A 12 16.45 14.99 12.84
CA VAL A 12 15.00 15.04 13.01
C VAL A 12 14.65 14.40 14.34
N LEU A 13 13.95 15.13 15.21
CA LEU A 13 13.46 14.61 16.49
C LEU A 13 12.15 13.84 16.28
N TYR A 14 11.22 14.47 15.57
CA TYR A 14 9.96 13.91 15.13
C TYR A 14 9.38 14.78 14.01
N ALA A 15 8.35 14.28 13.35
CA ALA A 15 7.55 14.99 12.38
C ALA A 15 6.08 14.99 12.78
N GLU A 16 5.40 16.11 12.59
CA GLU A 16 3.95 16.17 12.56
C GLU A 16 3.45 15.85 11.14
N ALA A 17 2.56 14.86 11.05
CA ALA A 17 2.00 14.37 9.81
C ALA A 17 0.47 14.30 9.88
N ARG A 18 -0.19 14.62 8.77
CA ARG A 18 -1.63 14.44 8.58
C ARG A 18 -1.90 13.08 7.92
N LYS A 19 -3.19 12.74 7.81
CA LYS A 19 -3.65 11.43 7.30
C LYS A 19 -3.00 11.04 5.98
N ASP A 20 -2.90 11.96 5.03
CA ASP A 20 -2.29 11.75 3.71
C ASP A 20 -0.85 11.25 3.79
N ALA A 21 -0.01 11.93 4.57
CA ALA A 21 1.39 11.55 4.75
C ALA A 21 1.53 10.21 5.51
N VAL A 22 0.68 9.97 6.52
CA VAL A 22 0.70 8.70 7.25
C VAL A 22 0.18 7.55 6.39
N ASP A 23 -0.86 7.79 5.58
CA ASP A 23 -1.38 6.82 4.63
C ASP A 23 -0.32 6.44 3.58
N PHE A 24 0.51 7.40 3.16
CA PHE A 24 1.69 7.14 2.35
C PHE A 24 2.69 6.25 3.08
N LEU A 25 3.10 6.60 4.31
CA LEU A 25 4.08 5.83 5.08
C LEU A 25 3.62 4.40 5.36
N VAL A 26 2.37 4.22 5.79
CA VAL A 26 1.75 2.89 5.95
C VAL A 26 1.64 2.18 4.60
N GLY A 27 1.39 2.93 3.53
CA GLY A 27 1.36 2.45 2.16
C GLY A 27 2.70 1.87 1.68
N LEU A 28 3.85 2.30 2.22
CA LEU A 28 5.17 1.73 1.91
C LEU A 28 5.23 0.24 2.25
N LEU A 29 4.51 -0.21 3.30
CA LEU A 29 4.43 -1.62 3.69
C LEU A 29 3.74 -2.50 2.65
N ARG A 30 2.96 -1.90 1.72
CA ARG A 30 2.32 -2.60 0.60
C ARG A 30 3.17 -2.59 -0.66
N VAL A 31 4.31 -1.89 -0.69
CA VAL A 31 5.18 -1.84 -1.86
C VAL A 31 5.83 -3.22 -2.03
N PRO A 32 5.56 -3.93 -3.14
CA PRO A 32 6.20 -5.20 -3.42
C PRO A 32 7.71 -5.01 -3.55
N ALA A 33 8.51 -5.94 -3.04
CA ALA A 33 9.97 -5.81 -3.07
C ALA A 33 10.53 -5.63 -4.49
N GLY A 34 9.91 -6.27 -5.50
CA GLY A 34 10.26 -6.09 -6.91
C GLY A 34 10.02 -4.66 -7.42
N LEU A 35 8.94 -4.01 -6.98
CA LEU A 35 8.63 -2.62 -7.31
C LEU A 35 9.60 -1.67 -6.58
N ALA A 36 9.86 -1.92 -5.29
CA ALA A 36 10.84 -1.14 -4.53
C ALA A 36 12.21 -1.19 -5.23
N ALA A 37 12.67 -2.39 -5.59
CA ALA A 37 13.91 -2.59 -6.31
C ALA A 37 13.94 -1.85 -7.65
N ARG A 38 12.86 -1.92 -8.42
CA ARG A 38 12.71 -1.21 -9.70
C ARG A 38 12.85 0.30 -9.54
N VAL A 39 12.09 0.87 -8.61
CA VAL A 39 12.00 2.32 -8.42
C VAL A 39 13.33 2.87 -7.88
N ILE A 40 13.96 2.16 -6.94
CA ILE A 40 15.30 2.49 -6.42
C ILE A 40 16.36 2.44 -7.53
N ALA A 41 16.35 1.37 -8.35
CA ALA A 41 17.31 1.22 -9.45
C ALA A 41 17.13 2.30 -10.53
N LYS A 42 15.89 2.64 -10.89
CA LYS A 42 15.59 3.69 -11.88
C LYS A 42 16.05 5.07 -11.40
N HIS A 43 15.81 5.38 -10.13
CA HIS A 43 16.23 6.66 -9.54
C HIS A 43 17.76 6.77 -9.47
N ALA A 44 18.48 5.67 -9.20
CA ALA A 44 19.94 5.66 -9.25
C ALA A 44 20.49 5.88 -10.68
N ALA A 45 19.85 5.32 -11.70
CA ALA A 45 20.26 5.49 -13.09
C ALA A 45 19.99 6.91 -13.63
N GLY A 46 18.84 7.51 -13.30
CA GLY A 46 18.47 8.86 -13.75
C GLY A 46 19.28 10.00 -13.12
N ALA A 47 20.02 9.75 -12.04
CA ALA A 47 20.92 10.73 -11.43
C ALA A 47 22.25 10.86 -12.19
N ALA A 48 22.62 9.88 -13.03
CA ALA A 48 23.90 9.87 -13.75
C ALA A 48 23.88 10.67 -15.09
N ASP A 49 22.70 10.99 -15.63
CA ASP A 49 22.55 11.60 -16.96
C ASP A 49 22.44 13.15 -16.94
N GLY A 50 22.68 13.79 -15.78
CA GLY A 50 22.54 15.24 -15.57
C GLY A 50 23.81 15.96 -15.11
N ALA A 51 24.71 16.27 -16.06
CA ALA A 51 25.75 17.31 -16.03
C ALA A 51 26.92 17.24 -15.00
N GLY A 52 28.14 17.08 -15.55
CA GLY A 52 29.26 18.03 -15.32
C GLY A 52 30.25 17.73 -14.19
N ASP A 53 31.50 17.44 -14.58
CA ASP A 53 32.76 17.49 -13.82
C ASP A 53 32.69 18.01 -12.37
N VAL A 54 32.51 17.11 -11.39
CA VAL A 54 32.96 17.30 -10.00
C VAL A 54 33.46 15.96 -9.46
N HIS A 55 34.51 16.04 -8.64
CA HIS A 55 35.38 14.97 -8.18
C HIS A 55 34.70 13.69 -7.67
N ALA A 56 35.36 12.58 -8.02
CA ALA A 56 35.09 11.23 -7.57
C ALA A 56 35.20 11.10 -6.03
N ASP A 57 34.08 11.30 -5.34
CA ASP A 57 33.84 10.79 -3.98
C ASP A 57 32.36 10.42 -3.81
N GLU A 58 31.79 9.75 -4.82
CA GLU A 58 30.40 9.26 -4.82
C GLU A 58 30.35 7.79 -4.36
N ALA A 59 30.27 7.57 -3.04
CA ALA A 59 30.17 6.24 -2.44
C ALA A 59 28.73 5.74 -2.18
N HIS A 60 27.66 6.41 -2.67
CA HIS A 60 26.29 6.08 -2.24
C HIS A 60 25.23 5.80 -3.34
N ALA A 61 25.62 5.73 -4.62
CA ALA A 61 24.67 5.54 -5.73
C ALA A 61 24.64 4.11 -6.34
N ALA A 62 25.14 3.08 -5.65
CA ALA A 62 24.96 1.71 -6.13
C ALA A 62 23.55 1.20 -5.80
N PRO A 63 22.79 0.60 -6.74
CA PRO A 63 21.58 -0.13 -6.40
C PRO A 63 21.97 -1.23 -5.40
N GLY A 64 21.29 -1.28 -4.24
CA GLY A 64 21.47 -2.38 -3.29
C GLY A 64 21.20 -3.75 -3.94
N SER A 65 21.45 -4.84 -3.21
CA SER A 65 21.29 -6.21 -3.74
C SER A 65 19.89 -6.51 -4.30
N LEU A 66 18.85 -5.79 -3.85
CA LEU A 66 17.51 -5.82 -4.42
C LEU A 66 17.45 -5.26 -5.84
N GLY A 67 18.13 -4.13 -6.11
CA GLY A 67 18.17 -3.52 -7.44
C GLY A 67 18.98 -4.36 -8.44
N THR A 68 20.07 -5.00 -7.99
CA THR A 68 20.82 -5.95 -8.83
C THR A 68 20.02 -7.22 -9.11
N LEU A 69 19.28 -7.74 -8.12
CA LEU A 69 18.35 -8.84 -8.32
C LEU A 69 17.25 -8.50 -9.32
N TYR A 70 16.67 -7.29 -9.24
CA TYR A 70 15.67 -6.83 -10.21
C TYR A 70 16.23 -6.76 -11.64
N ALA A 71 17.43 -6.20 -11.82
CA ALA A 71 18.09 -6.14 -13.11
C ALA A 71 18.36 -7.54 -13.68
N GLY A 72 18.81 -8.48 -12.84
CA GLY A 72 18.99 -9.88 -13.23
C GLY A 72 17.68 -10.58 -13.61
N ALA A 73 16.62 -10.40 -12.81
CA ALA A 73 15.29 -10.95 -13.08
C ALA A 73 14.67 -10.40 -14.37
N LYS A 74 14.93 -9.14 -14.71
CA LYS A 74 14.49 -8.52 -15.98
C LYS A 74 15.31 -9.01 -17.19
N ALA A 75 16.59 -9.33 -16.99
CA ALA A 75 17.48 -9.81 -18.05
C ALA A 75 17.28 -11.30 -18.37
N LEU A 76 16.68 -12.06 -17.45
CA LEU A 76 16.29 -13.45 -17.67
C LEU A 76 15.16 -13.53 -18.73
N GLY A 77 15.36 -14.38 -19.74
CA GLY A 77 14.33 -14.70 -20.72
C GLY A 77 13.13 -15.42 -20.09
N ASP A 78 11.96 -15.27 -20.71
CA ASP A 78 10.70 -15.83 -20.19
C ASP A 78 10.73 -17.38 -20.18
N GLU A 79 11.58 -18.00 -21.00
CA GLU A 79 11.83 -19.44 -21.03
C GLU A 79 12.41 -20.01 -19.73
N PHE A 80 12.99 -19.16 -18.88
CA PHE A 80 13.52 -19.55 -17.58
C PHE A 80 12.48 -19.48 -16.45
N PHE A 81 11.26 -19.00 -16.74
CA PHE A 81 10.14 -18.97 -15.80
C PHE A 81 9.21 -20.18 -16.03
N VAL A 82 8.74 -20.79 -14.94
CA VAL A 82 7.82 -21.93 -15.01
C VAL A 82 6.44 -21.43 -15.46
N ALA A 83 5.94 -21.93 -16.60
CA ALA A 83 4.72 -21.51 -17.29
C ALA A 83 3.38 -21.57 -16.49
N ALA A 84 3.41 -21.91 -15.20
CA ALA A 84 2.23 -22.05 -14.34
C ALA A 84 2.15 -21.03 -13.18
N ALA A 85 3.08 -20.07 -13.08
CA ALA A 85 3.01 -18.96 -12.13
C ALA A 85 3.27 -17.62 -12.86
N PRO A 86 2.78 -16.49 -12.34
CA PRO A 86 2.23 -15.41 -13.14
C PRO A 86 3.30 -14.73 -13.98
N ASP A 87 2.87 -14.14 -15.10
CA ASP A 87 3.59 -13.18 -15.93
C ASP A 87 4.72 -12.49 -15.14
N ARG A 88 5.96 -12.49 -15.65
CA ARG A 88 7.16 -11.94 -14.98
C ARG A 88 6.86 -10.59 -14.32
N ASP A 89 6.04 -9.77 -14.96
CA ASP A 89 5.66 -8.44 -14.50
C ASP A 89 4.74 -8.46 -13.27
N ALA A 90 3.94 -9.51 -13.05
CA ALA A 90 3.13 -9.72 -11.85
C ALA A 90 3.96 -10.06 -10.61
N VAL A 91 5.13 -10.69 -10.77
CA VAL A 91 6.08 -10.93 -9.67
C VAL A 91 6.79 -9.62 -9.28
N LEU A 92 7.14 -8.82 -10.30
CA LEU A 92 7.87 -7.57 -10.12
C LEU A 92 6.95 -6.43 -9.67
N CYS A 93 5.67 -6.46 -10.03
CA CYS A 93 4.67 -5.43 -9.75
C CYS A 93 3.25 -6.02 -9.65
N PRO A 94 2.90 -6.71 -8.55
CA PRO A 94 1.50 -7.07 -8.33
C PRO A 94 0.65 -5.80 -8.17
N ALA A 95 -0.50 -5.76 -8.86
CA ALA A 95 -1.44 -4.66 -8.78
C ALA A 95 -2.11 -4.64 -7.40
N ILE A 96 -1.62 -3.78 -6.50
CA ILE A 96 -2.19 -3.58 -5.17
C ILE A 96 -2.43 -2.08 -4.98
N PRO A 97 -3.65 -1.65 -4.61
CA PRO A 97 -3.91 -0.24 -4.37
C PRO A 97 -3.13 0.25 -3.12
N SER A 98 -2.25 1.25 -3.32
CA SER A 98 -1.53 1.94 -2.25
C SER A 98 -1.24 3.39 -2.64
N ALA A 99 -1.42 4.33 -1.70
CA ALA A 99 -1.07 5.74 -1.90
C ALA A 99 0.43 5.92 -2.21
N ALA A 100 1.28 5.09 -1.60
CA ALA A 100 2.71 5.05 -1.92
C ALA A 100 2.97 4.67 -3.37
N LEU A 101 2.20 3.73 -3.94
CA LEU A 101 2.38 3.32 -5.33
C LEU A 101 2.11 4.46 -6.30
N ALA A 102 1.09 5.29 -6.03
CA ALA A 102 0.78 6.44 -6.89
C ALA A 102 1.98 7.40 -6.96
N LEU A 103 2.45 7.89 -5.81
CA LEU A 103 3.58 8.83 -5.74
C LEU A 103 4.89 8.23 -6.28
N LEU A 104 5.14 6.94 -6.05
CA LEU A 104 6.34 6.25 -6.57
C LEU A 104 6.30 6.01 -8.10
N LEU A 105 5.14 6.15 -8.75
CA LEU A 105 4.95 5.90 -10.19
C LEU A 105 4.62 7.16 -11.01
N GLU A 106 4.49 8.33 -10.36
CA GLU A 106 4.24 9.62 -11.02
C GLU A 106 5.38 9.94 -12.01
N GLY A 107 5.12 9.74 -13.32
CA GLY A 107 6.07 10.04 -14.40
C GLY A 107 6.15 9.00 -15.52
N GLU A 108 5.48 7.85 -15.40
CA GLU A 108 5.36 6.89 -16.51
C GLU A 108 4.19 7.26 -17.44
N PRO A 109 4.34 7.21 -18.78
CA PRO A 109 3.19 7.18 -19.65
C PRO A 109 2.34 5.98 -19.24
N ALA A 110 1.02 6.18 -19.19
CA ALA A 110 0.00 5.21 -18.76
C ALA A 110 -0.10 3.98 -19.71
N ALA A 111 1.01 3.28 -19.95
CA ALA A 111 1.10 2.06 -20.74
C ALA A 111 1.33 0.82 -19.86
N ALA A 112 1.57 1.00 -18.56
CA ALA A 112 1.56 -0.09 -17.57
C ALA A 112 0.40 0.03 -16.56
N ALA A 113 -0.64 0.80 -16.90
CA ALA A 113 -2.00 0.48 -16.45
C ALA A 113 -2.47 -0.78 -17.21
N ALA A 114 -1.75 -1.89 -17.01
CA ALA A 114 -2.23 -3.21 -17.36
C ALA A 114 -3.48 -3.40 -16.51
N ALA A 115 -4.62 -3.18 -17.17
CA ALA A 115 -5.98 -3.30 -16.70
C ALA A 115 -6.10 -3.11 -15.18
N THR A 116 -6.63 -1.95 -14.75
CA THR A 116 -7.54 -2.00 -13.60
C THR A 116 -8.46 -3.19 -13.86
N PRO A 117 -8.40 -4.31 -13.10
CA PRO A 117 -9.54 -5.18 -13.10
C PRO A 117 -10.69 -4.26 -12.69
N PRO A 118 -11.81 -4.23 -13.43
CA PRO A 118 -12.98 -3.47 -13.00
C PRO A 118 -13.19 -3.74 -11.51
N PRO A 119 -13.46 -2.70 -10.69
CA PRO A 119 -13.46 -2.78 -9.23
C PRO A 119 -14.13 -4.09 -8.87
N ALA A 120 -13.35 -5.03 -8.31
CA ALA A 120 -13.72 -6.44 -8.25
C ALA A 120 -15.20 -6.52 -7.97
N THR A 121 -16.00 -6.78 -9.02
CA THR A 121 -17.45 -6.84 -8.90
C THR A 121 -17.65 -7.80 -7.76
N PRO A 122 -18.36 -7.40 -6.67
CA PRO A 122 -18.54 -8.28 -5.52
C PRO A 122 -18.91 -9.63 -6.09
N ALA A 123 -18.06 -10.64 -5.83
CA ALA A 123 -18.13 -11.92 -6.52
C ALA A 123 -19.61 -12.30 -6.61
N PRO A 124 -20.14 -12.58 -7.83
CA PRO A 124 -21.57 -12.72 -8.02
C PRO A 124 -22.10 -13.65 -6.91
N PRO A 125 -23.17 -13.24 -6.21
CA PRO A 125 -23.61 -13.94 -5.01
C PRO A 125 -23.67 -15.43 -5.34
N LYS A 126 -22.95 -16.26 -4.57
CA LYS A 126 -22.90 -17.70 -4.84
C LYS A 126 -24.34 -18.19 -5.02
N ARG A 127 -24.67 -18.61 -6.23
CA ARG A 127 -26.02 -19.05 -6.61
C ARG A 127 -26.12 -20.51 -6.22
N TYR A 128 -27.17 -20.86 -5.52
CA TYR A 128 -27.42 -22.25 -5.14
C TYR A 128 -28.66 -22.73 -5.88
N PHE A 129 -28.61 -23.94 -6.43
CA PHE A 129 -29.71 -24.55 -7.15
C PHE A 129 -30.15 -25.81 -6.42
N ARG A 130 -31.46 -26.05 -6.40
CA ARG A 130 -32.05 -27.28 -5.90
C ARG A 130 -32.95 -27.94 -6.93
N CYS A 131 -33.30 -29.18 -6.66
CA CYS A 131 -34.26 -29.94 -7.46
C CYS A 131 -35.68 -29.37 -7.30
N ALA A 132 -36.41 -29.26 -8.42
CA ALA A 132 -37.86 -29.11 -8.44
C ALA A 132 -38.54 -30.48 -8.36
N GLY A 133 -39.53 -30.62 -7.49
CA GLY A 133 -40.53 -31.68 -7.56
C GLY A 133 -41.55 -31.40 -8.68
N PRO A 134 -42.48 -32.33 -8.93
CA PRO A 134 -43.44 -32.28 -10.06
C PRO A 134 -44.36 -31.05 -10.11
N TYR A 135 -44.32 -30.18 -9.09
CA TYR A 135 -45.19 -29.00 -8.95
C TYR A 135 -44.41 -27.79 -8.38
N GLY A 136 -43.10 -27.69 -8.63
CA GLY A 136 -42.26 -26.60 -8.10
C GLY A 136 -41.90 -26.72 -6.60
N THR A 137 -42.37 -27.77 -5.94
CA THR A 137 -42.05 -28.09 -4.54
C THR A 137 -40.63 -28.65 -4.39
N SER A 138 -40.15 -28.81 -3.16
CA SER A 138 -38.89 -29.51 -2.92
C SER A 138 -39.02 -31.00 -3.26
N CYS A 139 -37.98 -31.60 -3.83
CA CYS A 139 -37.91 -33.03 -4.02
C CYS A 139 -38.01 -33.72 -2.65
N ARG A 140 -39.06 -34.52 -2.41
CA ARG A 140 -39.27 -35.20 -1.12
C ARG A 140 -38.12 -36.14 -0.73
N GLY A 141 -37.42 -36.69 -1.72
CA GLY A 141 -36.26 -37.56 -1.49
C GLY A 141 -34.97 -36.81 -1.22
N ASN A 142 -34.91 -35.50 -1.42
CA ASN A 142 -33.71 -34.70 -1.21
C ASN A 142 -34.01 -33.26 -0.76
N PRO A 143 -34.38 -33.06 0.51
CA PRO A 143 -34.72 -31.74 1.04
C PRO A 143 -33.49 -30.88 1.39
N THR A 144 -32.29 -31.45 1.46
CA THR A 144 -31.10 -30.79 2.03
C THR A 144 -29.96 -30.53 1.04
N CYS A 145 -29.92 -31.16 -0.14
CA CYS A 145 -28.85 -30.89 -1.09
C CYS A 145 -29.13 -29.66 -1.95
N VAL A 146 -28.07 -28.88 -2.14
CA VAL A 146 -27.98 -27.76 -3.08
C VAL A 146 -26.68 -27.87 -3.86
N THR A 147 -26.63 -27.26 -5.04
CA THR A 147 -25.43 -27.19 -5.89
C THR A 147 -25.18 -25.77 -6.37
N ASP A 148 -23.95 -25.43 -6.69
CA ASP A 148 -23.56 -24.17 -7.33
C ASP A 148 -23.66 -24.19 -8.87
N VAL A 149 -23.97 -25.34 -9.48
CA VAL A 149 -24.11 -25.49 -10.94
C VAL A 149 -25.55 -25.83 -11.32
N ALA A 150 -26.20 -24.93 -12.09
CA ALA A 150 -27.55 -25.16 -12.60
C ALA A 150 -27.60 -26.38 -13.53
N GLY A 151 -28.63 -27.22 -13.38
CA GLY A 151 -28.89 -28.36 -14.24
C GLY A 151 -28.18 -29.67 -13.86
N LEU A 152 -27.32 -29.67 -12.82
CA LEU A 152 -26.76 -30.91 -12.28
C LEU A 152 -27.89 -31.87 -11.86
N PRO A 153 -27.79 -33.17 -12.16
CA PRO A 153 -28.83 -34.13 -11.82
C PRO A 153 -28.91 -34.32 -10.30
N CYS A 154 -30.12 -34.22 -9.75
CA CYS A 154 -30.38 -34.52 -8.35
C CYS A 154 -29.93 -35.95 -8.01
N PRO A 155 -29.17 -36.18 -6.92
CA PRO A 155 -28.65 -37.51 -6.58
C PRO A 155 -29.75 -38.55 -6.28
N VAL A 156 -31.00 -38.11 -6.07
CA VAL A 156 -32.11 -38.99 -5.68
C VAL A 156 -33.10 -39.21 -6.82
N CYS A 157 -33.68 -38.16 -7.38
CA CYS A 157 -34.68 -38.30 -8.46
C CYS A 157 -34.12 -38.09 -9.87
N ARG A 158 -32.81 -37.76 -9.99
CA ARG A 158 -32.09 -37.45 -11.23
C ARG A 158 -32.67 -36.33 -12.10
N GLN A 159 -33.70 -35.64 -11.63
CA GLN A 159 -34.19 -34.43 -12.29
C GLN A 159 -33.16 -33.30 -12.18
N PRO A 160 -33.08 -32.40 -13.18
CA PRO A 160 -32.12 -31.32 -13.19
C PRO A 160 -32.40 -30.32 -12.05
N MET A 161 -31.35 -29.88 -11.36
CA MET A 161 -31.43 -28.86 -10.31
C MET A 161 -31.48 -27.46 -10.92
N THR A 162 -32.69 -26.93 -11.13
CA THR A 162 -32.93 -25.65 -11.83
C THR A 162 -33.51 -24.56 -10.94
N VAL A 163 -33.94 -24.88 -9.72
CA VAL A 163 -34.57 -23.90 -8.83
C VAL A 163 -33.50 -23.13 -8.09
N GLU A 164 -33.34 -21.85 -8.42
CA GLU A 164 -32.41 -20.94 -7.76
C GLU A 164 -32.87 -20.62 -6.32
N MET A 165 -31.92 -20.69 -5.40
CA MET A 165 -32.06 -20.39 -3.98
C MET A 165 -31.25 -19.14 -3.67
N ARG A 166 -31.84 -18.24 -2.87
CA ARG A 166 -31.18 -17.03 -2.40
C ARG A 166 -30.53 -17.28 -1.05
N TRP A 167 -29.22 -17.04 -0.98
CA TRP A 167 -28.50 -17.04 0.31
C TRP A 167 -28.92 -15.82 1.14
N SER A 168 -29.34 -16.05 2.38
CA SER A 168 -29.70 -15.01 3.33
C SER A 168 -28.63 -14.94 4.43
N PRO A 169 -27.70 -13.98 4.39
CA PRO A 169 -26.65 -13.87 5.40
C PRO A 169 -27.24 -13.45 6.75
N GLY A 170 -26.88 -14.19 7.80
CA GLY A 170 -27.16 -13.84 9.19
C GLY A 170 -25.89 -13.33 9.89
N ASP A 171 -26.05 -12.50 10.91
CA ASP A 171 -24.97 -12.15 11.84
C ASP A 171 -24.82 -13.18 12.97
N ALA A 172 -23.78 -13.04 13.80
CA ALA A 172 -23.51 -13.92 14.95
C ALA A 172 -24.65 -13.93 16.01
N HIS A 173 -25.61 -13.02 15.89
CA HIS A 173 -26.77 -12.88 16.75
C HIS A 173 -28.09 -13.34 16.08
N GLY A 174 -28.00 -13.94 14.88
CA GLY A 174 -29.14 -14.52 14.17
C GLY A 174 -30.05 -13.50 13.47
N LYS A 175 -29.59 -12.26 13.25
CA LYS A 175 -30.33 -11.23 12.49
C LYS A 175 -29.89 -11.21 11.03
N LEU A 176 -30.83 -10.89 10.13
CA LEU A 176 -30.53 -10.73 8.70
C LEU A 176 -29.61 -9.52 8.48
N ALA A 177 -28.45 -9.75 7.85
CA ALA A 177 -27.39 -8.75 7.68
C ALA A 177 -27.68 -7.65 6.64
N GLN A 178 -28.91 -7.56 6.10
CA GLN A 178 -29.26 -6.65 5.01
C GLN A 178 -29.17 -5.16 5.40
N ALA A 179 -29.19 -4.82 6.69
CA ALA A 179 -29.04 -3.44 7.15
C ALA A 179 -27.59 -2.90 7.05
N ALA A 180 -26.58 -3.77 7.10
CA ALA A 180 -25.17 -3.34 7.10
C ALA A 180 -24.61 -3.05 5.69
N ALA A 181 -25.25 -3.55 4.64
CA ALA A 181 -24.80 -3.38 3.26
C ALA A 181 -25.02 -1.95 2.73
N GLN A 182 -25.96 -1.19 3.29
CA GLN A 182 -26.30 0.16 2.84
C GLN A 182 -25.42 1.25 3.47
N GLU A 183 -24.87 1.01 4.67
CA GLU A 183 -23.87 1.90 5.28
C GLU A 183 -22.46 1.69 4.70
N ALA A 184 -22.10 0.47 4.28
CA ALA A 184 -20.80 0.21 3.64
C ALA A 184 -20.72 0.76 2.20
N ALA A 185 -21.83 0.84 1.48
CA ALA A 185 -21.88 1.38 0.11
C ALA A 185 -21.91 2.92 0.04
N ALA A 186 -22.31 3.60 1.12
CA ALA A 186 -22.18 5.06 1.22
C ALA A 186 -20.76 5.51 1.60
N ALA A 187 -19.97 4.62 2.22
CA ALA A 187 -18.56 4.88 2.56
C ALA A 187 -17.58 4.59 1.40
N SER A 188 -18.03 3.97 0.29
CA SER A 188 -17.17 3.59 -0.84
C SER A 188 -17.08 4.63 -1.97
N ALA A 189 -17.53 5.87 -1.73
CA ALA A 189 -17.38 7.00 -2.66
C ALA A 189 -16.43 8.10 -2.15
N GLY A 190 -15.61 7.82 -1.13
CA GLY A 190 -14.53 8.69 -0.68
C GLY A 190 -13.29 7.85 -0.34
N ALA A 191 -12.17 8.12 -1.00
CA ALA A 191 -10.87 7.47 -0.88
C ALA A 191 -10.57 6.90 0.52
N GLY A 192 -10.67 5.58 0.67
CA GLY A 192 -10.32 4.88 1.91
C GLY A 192 -8.84 5.07 2.25
N GLY A 193 -8.56 5.72 3.37
CA GLY A 193 -7.24 5.78 3.98
C GLY A 193 -7.01 4.69 5.02
N TYR A 194 -5.78 4.56 5.50
CA TYR A 194 -5.42 3.65 6.57
C TYR A 194 -5.73 4.25 7.94
N VAL A 195 -5.53 5.56 8.08
CA VAL A 195 -5.65 6.26 9.36
C VAL A 195 -6.78 7.28 9.37
N LYS A 196 -7.19 7.71 10.58
CA LYS A 196 -8.33 8.62 10.77
C LYS A 196 -7.93 10.04 10.40
N GLU A 197 -8.79 10.74 9.66
CA GLU A 197 -8.51 12.09 9.14
C GLU A 197 -8.45 13.18 10.22
N VAL A 198 -9.18 12.97 11.32
CA VAL A 198 -9.42 14.00 12.36
C VAL A 198 -8.24 14.16 13.33
N VAL A 199 -7.18 13.37 13.20
CA VAL A 199 -6.06 13.32 14.14
C VAL A 199 -4.75 13.58 13.40
N SER A 200 -3.89 14.44 13.95
CA SER A 200 -2.50 14.55 13.52
C SER A 200 -1.65 13.46 14.18
N TYR A 201 -0.57 13.06 13.53
CA TYR A 201 0.29 11.97 13.96
C TYR A 201 1.72 12.47 14.18
N LEU A 202 2.39 11.91 15.18
CA LEU A 202 3.83 12.03 15.37
C LEU A 202 4.50 10.89 14.62
N VAL A 203 5.47 11.23 13.77
CA VAL A 203 6.30 10.28 13.05
C VAL A 203 7.74 10.47 13.53
N MET A 204 8.33 9.44 14.09
CA MET A 204 9.70 9.46 14.59
C MET A 204 10.71 9.30 13.45
N ASP A 205 11.99 9.57 13.74
CA ASP A 205 13.10 9.45 12.78
C ASP A 205 13.22 8.05 12.15
N ASP A 206 12.82 7.01 12.89
CA ASP A 206 12.75 5.61 12.46
C ASP A 206 11.41 5.22 11.80
N LEU A 207 10.58 6.22 11.45
CA LEU A 207 9.23 6.10 10.90
C LEU A 207 8.19 5.47 11.84
N THR A 208 8.47 5.37 13.15
CA THR A 208 7.44 4.99 14.13
C THR A 208 6.31 6.02 14.13
N VAL A 209 5.06 5.58 13.96
CA VAL A 209 3.87 6.45 13.91
C VAL A 209 3.05 6.31 15.19
N GLU A 210 2.77 7.44 15.84
CA GLU A 210 1.92 7.53 17.04
C GLU A 210 0.90 8.67 16.89
N PRO A 211 -0.29 8.61 17.53
CA PRO A 211 -1.20 9.74 17.57
C PRO A 211 -0.57 10.97 18.24
N MET A 212 -0.74 12.15 17.66
CA MET A 212 -0.19 13.37 18.24
C MET A 212 -0.97 13.78 19.47
N SER A 213 -0.22 14.06 20.53
CA SER A 213 -0.69 14.75 21.71
C SER A 213 0.36 15.77 22.11
N THR A 214 -0.07 16.98 22.47
CA THR A 214 0.83 18.04 22.94
C THR A 214 1.68 17.57 24.12
N ILE A 215 1.11 16.74 24.99
CA ILE A 215 1.81 16.16 26.15
C ILE A 215 2.90 15.20 25.68
N SER A 216 2.62 14.34 24.69
CA SER A 216 3.60 13.42 24.11
C SER A 216 4.75 14.15 23.41
N ALA A 217 4.45 15.21 22.65
CA ALA A 217 5.46 16.04 21.99
C ALA A 217 6.41 16.70 23.02
N ILE A 218 5.88 17.25 24.12
CA ILE A 218 6.69 17.83 25.20
C ILE A 218 7.55 16.76 25.89
N MET A 219 6.99 15.56 26.14
CA MET A 219 7.75 14.45 26.71
C MET A 219 8.90 14.00 25.80
N LEU A 220 8.70 14.01 24.48
CA LEU A 220 9.76 13.70 23.52
C LEU A 220 10.91 14.70 23.59
N LEU A 221 10.63 16.01 23.71
CA LEU A 221 11.69 17.02 23.89
C LEU A 221 12.55 16.74 25.13
N LYS A 222 11.91 16.38 26.25
CA LYS A 222 12.62 15.96 27.46
C LYS A 222 13.42 14.68 27.25
N LYS A 223 12.86 13.68 26.56
CA LYS A 223 13.53 12.41 26.25
C LYS A 223 14.79 12.62 25.39
N PHE A 224 14.73 13.53 24.43
CA PHE A 224 15.87 13.93 23.60
C PHE A 224 16.84 14.89 24.29
N LYS A 225 16.60 15.20 25.59
CA LYS A 225 17.44 16.09 26.41
C LYS A 225 17.60 17.48 25.79
N VAL A 226 16.55 17.98 25.12
CA VAL A 226 16.54 19.35 24.61
C VAL A 226 16.33 20.30 25.79
N ALA A 227 17.43 20.92 26.23
CA ALA A 227 17.40 21.92 27.31
C ALA A 227 17.09 23.33 26.81
N ASP A 228 17.31 23.57 25.51
CA ASP A 228 17.22 24.88 24.88
C ASP A 228 16.50 24.76 23.54
N CYS A 229 15.27 25.27 23.51
CA CYS A 229 14.43 25.24 22.32
C CYS A 229 14.87 26.23 21.23
N SER A 230 15.80 27.16 21.51
CA SER A 230 16.27 28.13 20.52
C SER A 230 17.03 27.48 19.35
N ALA A 231 17.52 26.26 19.53
CA ALA A 231 18.20 25.47 18.50
C ALA A 231 17.25 24.56 17.70
N LEU A 232 15.96 24.54 18.03
CA LEU A 232 14.97 23.77 17.29
C LEU A 232 14.45 24.57 16.10
N GLU A 233 14.25 23.87 15.00
CA GLU A 233 13.74 24.43 13.74
C GLU A 233 12.58 23.59 13.24
N GLU A 234 11.50 24.25 12.81
CA GLU A 234 10.40 23.61 12.10
C GLU A 234 10.69 23.68 10.60
N LEU A 235 10.81 22.52 9.96
CA LEU A 235 11.02 22.40 8.52
C LEU A 235 9.79 21.74 7.89
N THR A 236 9.08 22.48 7.03
CA THR A 236 7.96 21.91 6.27
C THR A 236 8.52 21.23 5.02
N VAL A 237 8.16 19.96 4.82
CA VAL A 237 8.59 19.16 3.67
C VAL A 237 7.38 18.55 2.98
N ASP A 238 7.42 18.52 1.64
CA ASP A 238 6.41 17.87 0.83
C ASP A 238 6.94 16.53 0.33
N LEU A 239 6.09 15.49 0.41
CA LEU A 239 6.43 14.15 -0.04
C LEU A 239 6.13 14.04 -1.55
N GLY A 240 7.06 14.51 -2.37
CA GLY A 240 7.03 14.31 -3.81
C GLY A 240 7.59 12.94 -4.24
N HIS A 241 7.62 12.71 -5.55
CA HIS A 241 8.16 11.47 -6.12
C HIS A 241 9.60 11.19 -5.67
N LYS A 242 10.49 12.18 -5.74
CA LYS A 242 11.91 12.02 -5.40
C LYS A 242 12.09 11.69 -3.92
N GLU A 243 11.42 12.45 -3.06
CA GLU A 243 11.43 12.26 -1.61
C GLU A 243 10.85 10.90 -1.24
N ALA A 244 9.81 10.44 -1.93
CA ALA A 244 9.22 9.13 -1.73
C ALA A 244 10.19 7.99 -2.05
N VAL A 245 10.96 8.08 -3.15
CA VAL A 245 11.96 7.06 -3.50
C VAL A 245 13.13 7.08 -2.50
N LEU A 246 13.62 8.25 -2.14
CA LEU A 246 14.70 8.39 -1.15
C LEU A 246 14.27 7.87 0.22
N LEU A 247 13.04 8.16 0.65
CA LEU A 247 12.50 7.66 1.91
C LEU A 247 12.27 6.16 1.90
N LEU A 248 11.81 5.58 0.79
CA LEU A 248 11.72 4.13 0.63
C LEU A 248 13.09 3.46 0.76
N LYS A 249 14.13 4.04 0.13
CA LYS A 249 15.50 3.53 0.26
C LYS A 249 16.00 3.64 1.70
N ALA A 250 15.89 4.81 2.32
CA ALA A 250 16.33 5.05 3.69
C ALA A 250 15.61 4.15 4.71
N ALA A 251 14.31 3.88 4.51
CA ALA A 251 13.53 2.98 5.36
C ALA A 251 14.00 1.51 5.31
N LEU A 252 14.63 1.09 4.21
CA LEU A 252 15.18 -0.27 4.06
C LEU A 252 16.60 -0.40 4.62
N GLU A 253 17.35 0.69 4.67
CA GLU A 253 18.79 0.68 4.95
C GLU A 253 19.14 1.28 6.32
N SER A 254 18.28 2.13 6.89
CA SER A 254 18.59 2.96 8.05
C SER A 254 17.51 2.96 9.14
N LYS A 255 17.93 3.35 10.35
CA LYS A 255 17.06 3.61 11.50
C LYS A 255 16.77 5.11 11.70
N THR A 256 17.37 5.97 10.88
CA THR A 256 17.24 7.43 10.94
C THR A 256 16.74 7.97 9.61
N ALA A 257 15.70 7.33 9.06
CA ALA A 257 15.25 7.54 7.69
C ALA A 257 14.86 9.00 7.39
N LEU A 258 14.20 9.70 8.33
CA LEU A 258 13.84 11.11 8.12
C LEU A 258 15.08 12.01 8.13
N THR A 259 16.01 11.77 9.06
CA THR A 259 17.28 12.49 9.12
C THR A 259 18.10 12.25 7.86
N ASP A 260 18.19 11.01 7.37
CA ASP A 260 19.00 10.68 6.20
C ASP A 260 18.47 11.36 4.93
N VAL A 261 17.14 11.43 4.76
CA VAL A 261 16.53 12.06 3.58
C VAL A 261 16.50 13.58 3.67
N PHE A 262 16.14 14.15 4.83
CA PHE A 262 15.86 15.59 4.95
C PHE A 262 16.98 16.38 5.64
N CYS A 263 17.97 15.72 6.23
CA CYS A 263 19.11 16.35 6.90
C CYS A 263 20.48 15.78 6.47
N GLY A 264 20.50 14.64 5.76
CA GLY A 264 21.67 13.79 5.52
C GLY A 264 22.60 14.21 4.38
N GLY A 265 22.27 15.25 3.60
CA GLY A 265 23.24 15.85 2.67
C GLY A 265 22.72 16.17 1.28
N VAL A 266 21.80 17.13 1.17
CA VAL A 266 21.74 18.13 0.09
C VAL A 266 21.10 19.36 0.72
N SER A 267 21.63 20.54 0.41
CA SER A 267 21.01 21.83 0.72
C SER A 267 19.56 21.84 0.20
N ILE A 268 18.58 21.62 1.08
CA ILE A 268 17.18 21.90 0.76
C ILE A 268 17.04 23.41 0.89
N ASP A 269 16.57 24.05 -0.19
CA ASP A 269 16.46 25.51 -0.27
C ASP A 269 15.77 26.07 0.97
N ARG A 270 16.49 26.97 1.63
CA ARG A 270 15.95 27.88 2.64
C ARG A 270 14.97 28.78 1.91
N LEU A 271 13.68 28.54 2.09
CA LEU A 271 12.67 29.55 1.82
C LEU A 271 12.85 30.66 2.88
N GLU A 272 13.65 31.67 2.53
CA GLU A 272 13.63 33.01 3.14
C GLU A 272 12.41 33.80 2.68
#